data_AF-R8BV57-F1
#
_entry.id   AF-R8BV57-F1
#
_cell.length_a   1.000
_cell.length_b   1.000
_cell.length_c   1.000
_cell.angle_alpha   90.00
_cell.angle_beta   90.00
_cell.angle_gamma   90.00
#
_symmetry.space_group_name_H-M   'P 1'
#
loop_
_entity.id
_entity.type
_entity.pdbx_description
1 polymer ?
#
loop_
_entity_poly.entity_id
_entity_poly.type
_entity_poly.pdbx_seq_one_letter_code
_entity_poly.pdbx_strand_id
1 'polypeptide(L)'
;MIQARFSFGRYLGSIPVVLNLANLVGFSVIICVVGGQCLSAASQGTISNNVGIVIIAILALVISFCGFRVLHWYEMVAWAPAILMITIATGVGGSNLKNQAPTEPATAPAVLSFGMIIASYTIPWACLASDFTTYFSPQASSWRIFTYSYLGLVIPTVLLMTLGAAIGGAIPSIEGWQDASDAMGAGGVLALMLEPVGRFGQFVVVVLAFSLLGNISGTMYSVTLNFQILLPWLVRVPRYVFSIIVTAIIIPVSIRAAVDFFVNLENFVSIIGYWTASFVGIVVTEHVVFKKGDPVRYDHDAWNDAKLLPTGIAAIGAAVLCFGLVIPCMEQVWWVGPIAKHTGDIGFEVAFILSALLYAVFRTIDNKFWKR
;
A
#
# COMPACT_ATOMS: atom_id res chain seq x y z
N MET A 1 8.85 7.54 8.70
CA MET A 1 10.25 7.14 8.37
C MET A 1 11.39 7.69 9.26
N ILE A 2 11.27 8.83 9.97
CA ILE A 2 12.36 9.34 10.84
C ILE A 2 12.78 8.31 11.92
N GLN A 3 11.80 7.62 12.51
CA GLN A 3 12.03 6.57 13.51
C GLN A 3 12.93 5.44 12.99
N ALA A 4 12.90 5.16 11.68
CA ALA A 4 13.75 4.12 11.09
C ALA A 4 15.25 4.45 11.21
N ARG A 5 15.63 5.71 11.44
CA ARG A 5 17.03 6.11 11.65
C ARG A 5 17.67 5.45 12.87
N PHE A 6 16.87 5.07 13.87
CA PHE A 6 17.38 4.36 15.05
C PHE A 6 17.77 2.90 14.76
N SER A 7 17.41 2.36 13.60
CA SER A 7 17.84 1.03 13.14
C SER A 7 18.77 1.15 11.93
N PHE A 8 18.37 1.92 10.92
CA PHE A 8 19.06 2.07 9.64
C PHE A 8 20.08 3.22 9.61
N GLY A 9 20.25 3.93 10.71
CA GLY A 9 21.15 5.07 10.77
C GLY A 9 20.68 6.28 9.96
N ARG A 10 21.47 7.36 10.03
CA ARG A 10 21.13 8.62 9.34
C ARG A 10 21.16 8.51 7.82
N TYR A 11 22.22 7.93 7.28
CA TYR A 11 22.49 7.93 5.84
C TYR A 11 21.90 6.71 5.16
N LEU A 12 22.17 5.51 5.68
CA LEU A 12 21.63 4.26 5.13
C LEU A 12 20.11 4.14 5.31
N GLY A 13 19.51 4.87 6.25
CA GLY A 13 18.07 5.06 6.36
C GLY A 13 17.41 5.67 5.13
N SER A 14 18.18 6.27 4.20
CA SER A 14 17.67 6.76 2.92
C SER A 14 17.21 5.63 2.00
N ILE A 15 17.80 4.43 2.10
CA ILE A 15 17.44 3.27 1.27
C ILE A 15 15.98 2.86 1.48
N PRO A 16 15.51 2.55 2.71
CA PRO A 16 14.10 2.24 2.92
C PRO A 16 13.19 3.44 2.66
N VAL A 17 13.69 4.68 2.73
CA VAL A 17 12.90 5.87 2.31
C VAL A 17 12.66 5.87 0.80
N VAL A 18 13.66 5.54 -0.03
CA VAL A 18 13.48 5.41 -1.49
C VAL A 18 12.50 4.28 -1.81
N LEU A 19 12.64 3.13 -1.15
CA LEU A 19 11.71 2.00 -1.32
C LEU A 19 10.28 2.40 -0.91
N ASN A 20 10.12 3.10 0.22
CA ASN A 20 8.82 3.61 0.65
C ASN A 20 8.24 4.61 -0.36
N LEU A 21 9.05 5.54 -0.89
CA LEU A 21 8.61 6.46 -1.94
C LEU A 21 8.10 5.71 -3.17
N ALA A 22 8.81 4.67 -3.61
CA ALA A 22 8.37 3.82 -4.72
C ALA A 22 7.03 3.15 -4.43
N ASN A 23 6.83 2.62 -3.22
CA ASN A 23 5.55 2.04 -2.81
C ASN A 23 4.41 3.07 -2.86
N LEU A 24 4.61 4.26 -2.28
CA LEU A 24 3.56 5.28 -2.23
C LEU A 24 3.17 5.77 -3.62
N VAL A 25 4.16 5.95 -4.50
CA VAL A 25 3.92 6.31 -5.89
C VAL A 25 3.19 5.19 -6.63
N GLY A 26 3.59 3.93 -6.47
CA GLY A 26 2.94 2.82 -7.17
C GLY A 26 1.51 2.54 -6.68
N PHE A 27 1.22 2.71 -5.37
CA PHE A 27 -0.16 2.66 -4.89
C PHE A 27 -1.00 3.78 -5.50
N SER A 28 -0.45 5.01 -5.57
CA SER A 28 -1.13 6.13 -6.22
C SER A 28 -1.37 5.85 -7.71
N VAL A 29 -0.44 5.18 -8.38
CA VAL A 29 -0.57 4.74 -9.79
C VAL A 29 -1.76 3.81 -9.97
N ILE A 30 -1.86 2.77 -9.15
CA ILE A 30 -2.97 1.78 -9.19
C ILE A 30 -4.30 2.48 -8.94
N ILE A 31 -4.36 3.35 -7.93
CA ILE A 31 -5.58 4.07 -7.58
C ILE A 31 -6.02 5.01 -8.72
N CYS A 32 -5.09 5.69 -9.39
CA CYS A 32 -5.41 6.52 -10.56
C CYS A 32 -5.95 5.68 -11.72
N VAL A 33 -5.42 4.48 -11.96
CA VAL A 33 -5.93 3.57 -13.00
C VAL A 33 -7.35 3.13 -12.68
N VAL A 34 -7.62 2.64 -11.47
CA VAL A 34 -8.97 2.21 -11.05
C VAL A 34 -9.96 3.37 -11.11
N GLY A 35 -9.58 4.55 -10.61
CA GLY A 35 -10.43 5.75 -10.70
C GLY A 35 -10.71 6.16 -12.13
N GLY A 36 -9.71 6.10 -13.01
CA GLY A 36 -9.86 6.40 -14.43
C GLY A 36 -10.76 5.40 -15.16
N GLN A 37 -10.63 4.10 -14.86
CA GLN A 37 -11.51 3.04 -15.35
C GLN A 37 -12.97 3.28 -14.92
N CYS A 38 -13.21 3.62 -13.65
CA CYS A 38 -14.54 3.95 -13.16
C CYS A 38 -15.15 5.18 -13.86
N LEU A 39 -14.38 6.26 -14.05
CA LEU A 39 -14.87 7.44 -14.78
C LEU A 39 -15.18 7.15 -16.25
N SER A 40 -14.32 6.37 -16.91
CA SER A 40 -14.53 5.91 -18.28
C SER A 40 -15.81 5.10 -18.40
N ALA A 41 -16.01 4.12 -17.52
CA ALA A 41 -17.19 3.27 -17.49
C ALA A 41 -18.48 4.05 -17.17
N ALA A 42 -18.44 4.97 -16.20
CA ALA A 42 -19.59 5.82 -15.89
C ALA A 42 -19.98 6.74 -17.07
N SER A 43 -19.00 7.14 -17.89
CA SER A 43 -19.19 7.99 -19.06
C SER A 43 -19.58 7.23 -20.34
N GLN A 44 -19.78 5.91 -20.25
CA GLN A 44 -19.99 5.02 -21.41
C GLN A 44 -18.91 5.17 -22.49
N GLY A 45 -17.66 5.39 -22.08
CA GLY A 45 -16.51 5.52 -22.98
C GLY A 45 -16.34 6.89 -23.66
N THR A 46 -17.18 7.89 -23.36
CA THR A 46 -16.95 9.27 -23.83
C THR A 46 -15.67 9.87 -23.24
N ILE A 47 -15.34 9.51 -22.00
CA ILE A 47 -14.05 9.74 -21.35
C ILE A 47 -13.24 8.46 -21.51
N SER A 48 -12.07 8.53 -22.14
CA SER A 48 -11.17 7.35 -22.22
C SER A 48 -10.51 7.08 -20.86
N ASN A 49 -10.06 5.84 -20.64
CA ASN A 49 -9.32 5.47 -19.42
C ASN A 49 -8.15 6.43 -19.13
N ASN A 50 -7.44 6.86 -20.18
CA ASN A 50 -6.32 7.80 -20.07
C ASN A 50 -6.76 9.17 -19.59
N VAL A 51 -7.88 9.69 -20.11
CA VAL A 51 -8.43 10.99 -19.66
C VAL A 51 -8.95 10.87 -18.23
N GLY A 52 -9.60 9.76 -17.88
CA GLY A 52 -10.03 9.47 -16.50
C GLY A 52 -8.86 9.47 -15.50
N ILE A 53 -7.74 8.82 -15.86
CA ILE A 53 -6.50 8.82 -15.06
C ILE A 53 -6.00 10.25 -14.82
N VAL A 54 -5.95 11.06 -15.88
CA VAL A 54 -5.51 12.47 -15.78
C VAL A 54 -6.44 13.26 -14.85
N ILE A 55 -7.75 13.10 -14.99
CA ILE A 55 -8.74 13.79 -14.13
C ILE A 55 -8.51 13.44 -12.66
N ILE A 56 -8.40 12.16 -12.32
CA ILE A 56 -8.19 11.70 -10.93
C ILE A 56 -6.87 12.24 -10.37
N ALA A 57 -5.77 12.15 -11.14
CA ALA A 57 -4.46 12.60 -10.70
C ALA A 57 -4.40 14.12 -10.45
N ILE A 58 -5.04 14.92 -11.31
CA ILE A 58 -5.10 16.38 -11.16
C ILE A 58 -6.01 16.78 -10.00
N LEU A 59 -7.17 16.15 -9.82
CA LEU A 59 -8.05 16.41 -8.68
C LEU A 59 -7.36 16.10 -7.36
N ALA A 60 -6.65 14.97 -7.27
CA ALA A 60 -5.88 14.61 -6.09
C ALA A 60 -4.75 15.62 -5.81
N LEU A 61 -4.07 16.11 -6.85
CA LEU A 61 -3.07 17.17 -6.71
C LEU A 61 -3.68 18.45 -6.12
N VAL A 62 -4.84 18.88 -6.63
CA VAL A 62 -5.55 20.06 -6.10
C VAL A 62 -5.90 19.90 -4.63
N ILE A 63 -6.43 18.74 -4.24
CA ILE A 63 -6.77 18.45 -2.83
C ILE A 63 -5.52 18.44 -1.95
N SER A 64 -4.38 17.98 -2.47
CA SER A 64 -3.12 17.98 -1.71
C SER A 64 -2.65 19.38 -1.30
N PHE A 65 -3.06 20.45 -2.01
CA PHE A 65 -2.76 21.84 -1.65
C PHE A 65 -3.63 22.39 -0.52
N CYS A 66 -4.75 21.73 -0.18
CA CYS A 66 -5.67 22.19 0.86
C CYS A 66 -5.12 21.99 2.30
N GLY A 67 -3.97 21.33 2.45
CA GLY A 67 -3.28 21.13 3.72
C GLY A 67 -3.93 20.07 4.63
N PHE A 68 -3.24 19.74 5.74
CA PHE A 68 -3.63 18.64 6.63
C PHE A 68 -5.02 18.80 7.24
N ARG A 69 -5.45 20.03 7.58
CA ARG A 69 -6.75 20.25 8.25
C ARG A 69 -7.93 19.88 7.36
N VAL A 70 -7.89 20.27 6.07
CA VAL A 70 -8.94 19.94 5.10
C VAL A 70 -8.91 18.45 4.80
N LEU A 71 -7.71 17.90 4.56
CA LEU A 71 -7.54 16.48 4.30
C LEU A 71 -8.05 15.61 5.45
N HIS A 72 -7.72 15.97 6.69
CA HIS A 72 -8.15 15.22 7.87
C HIS A 72 -9.67 15.27 8.05
N TRP A 73 -10.30 16.43 7.83
CA TRP A 73 -11.76 16.52 7.85
C TRP A 73 -12.40 15.68 6.73
N TYR A 74 -11.86 15.74 5.51
CA TYR A 74 -12.33 14.95 4.38
C TYR A 74 -12.26 13.45 4.68
N GLU A 75 -11.11 12.95 5.15
CA GLU A 75 -10.93 11.54 5.52
C GLU A 75 -11.91 11.08 6.62
N MET A 76 -12.25 11.96 7.57
CA MET A 76 -13.24 11.63 8.61
C MET A 76 -14.67 11.45 8.08
N VAL A 77 -14.99 12.00 6.91
CA VAL A 77 -16.36 11.95 6.35
C VAL A 77 -16.47 11.13 5.07
N ALA A 78 -15.40 10.99 4.29
CA ALA A 78 -15.39 10.38 2.96
C ALA A 78 -15.72 8.87 2.96
N TRP A 79 -15.45 8.19 4.08
CA TRP A 79 -15.75 6.77 4.23
C TRP A 79 -17.26 6.47 4.19
N ALA A 80 -18.10 7.37 4.71
CA ALA A 80 -19.54 7.12 4.82
C ALA A 80 -20.26 7.10 3.45
N PRO A 81 -20.05 8.07 2.56
CA PRO A 81 -20.54 7.99 1.17
C PRO A 81 -19.99 6.77 0.43
N ALA A 82 -18.71 6.44 0.62
CA ALA A 82 -18.09 5.29 -0.05
C ALA A 82 -18.76 3.97 0.36
N ILE A 83 -18.94 3.73 1.65
CA ILE A 83 -19.64 2.53 2.16
C ILE A 83 -21.07 2.47 1.65
N LEU A 84 -21.79 3.60 1.64
CA LEU A 84 -23.15 3.65 1.12
C LEU A 84 -23.19 3.23 -0.36
N MET A 85 -22.29 3.79 -1.18
CA MET A 85 -22.21 3.47 -2.61
C MET A 85 -21.79 2.01 -2.86
N ILE A 86 -20.84 1.47 -2.09
CA ILE A 86 -20.45 0.05 -2.15
C ILE A 86 -21.64 -0.85 -1.79
N THR A 87 -22.41 -0.47 -0.77
CA THR A 87 -23.60 -1.20 -0.34
C THR A 87 -24.67 -1.20 -1.43
N ILE A 88 -24.89 -0.07 -2.09
CA ILE A 88 -25.81 0.05 -3.23
C ILE A 88 -25.34 -0.84 -4.39
N ALA A 89 -24.06 -0.75 -4.77
CA ALA A 89 -23.48 -1.58 -5.83
C ALA A 89 -23.64 -3.07 -5.55
N THR A 90 -23.36 -3.48 -4.31
CA THR A 90 -23.54 -4.87 -3.85
C THR A 90 -25.01 -5.26 -3.81
N GLY A 91 -25.92 -4.36 -3.42
CA GLY A 91 -27.35 -4.65 -3.36
C GLY A 91 -28.00 -4.81 -4.74
N VAL A 92 -27.58 -4.00 -5.72
CA VAL A 92 -28.11 -4.03 -7.09
C VAL A 92 -27.53 -5.22 -7.89
N GLY A 93 -26.21 -5.39 -7.87
CA GLY A 93 -25.53 -6.44 -8.64
C GLY A 93 -25.37 -7.78 -7.90
N GLY A 94 -25.65 -7.82 -6.60
CA GLY A 94 -25.31 -8.92 -5.70
C GLY A 94 -25.98 -10.26 -6.02
N SER A 95 -27.18 -10.23 -6.62
CA SER A 95 -27.89 -11.47 -6.98
C SER A 95 -27.13 -12.33 -7.98
N ASN A 96 -26.26 -11.71 -8.80
CA ASN A 96 -25.44 -12.40 -9.78
C ASN A 96 -24.16 -12.99 -9.18
N LEU A 97 -23.73 -12.51 -8.00
CA LEU A 97 -22.51 -12.98 -7.34
C LEU A 97 -22.61 -14.42 -6.82
N LYS A 98 -23.79 -15.05 -6.85
CA LYS A 98 -23.94 -16.49 -6.57
C LYS A 98 -23.49 -17.37 -7.75
N ASN A 99 -23.42 -16.81 -8.96
CA ASN A 99 -23.06 -17.53 -10.18
C ASN A 99 -21.54 -17.56 -10.30
N GLN A 100 -20.88 -18.33 -9.44
CA GLN A 100 -19.43 -18.48 -9.44
C GLN A 100 -18.98 -19.46 -10.51
N ALA A 101 -17.87 -19.17 -11.17
CA ALA A 101 -17.21 -20.14 -12.04
C ALA A 101 -16.77 -21.35 -11.20
N PRO A 102 -16.79 -22.59 -11.76
CA PRO A 102 -16.26 -23.75 -11.06
C PRO A 102 -14.81 -23.52 -10.65
N THR A 103 -14.52 -23.63 -9.35
CA THR A 103 -13.17 -23.48 -8.81
C THR A 103 -12.69 -24.83 -8.27
N GLU A 104 -11.44 -25.16 -8.57
CA GLU A 104 -10.76 -26.28 -7.91
C GLU A 104 -10.63 -26.01 -6.40
N PRO A 105 -10.60 -27.07 -5.56
CA PRO A 105 -10.36 -26.91 -4.14
C PRO A 105 -9.05 -26.16 -3.86
N ALA A 106 -9.09 -25.23 -2.92
CA ALA A 106 -7.92 -24.45 -2.54
C ALA A 106 -6.80 -25.38 -2.04
N THR A 107 -5.63 -25.31 -2.69
CA THR A 107 -4.43 -26.03 -2.27
C THR A 107 -3.67 -25.22 -1.22
N ALA A 108 -2.87 -25.88 -0.38
CA ALA A 108 -2.06 -25.19 0.62
C ALA A 108 -1.12 -24.12 -0.01
N PRO A 109 -0.42 -24.38 -1.14
CA PRO A 109 0.33 -23.35 -1.86
C PRO A 109 -0.51 -22.15 -2.27
N ALA A 110 -1.70 -22.37 -2.84
CA ALA A 110 -2.58 -21.27 -3.26
C ALA A 110 -3.03 -20.40 -2.08
N VAL A 111 -3.30 -21.01 -0.92
CA VAL A 111 -3.67 -20.27 0.30
C VAL A 111 -2.50 -19.42 0.81
N LEU A 112 -1.28 -19.97 0.81
CA LEU A 112 -0.07 -19.24 1.24
C LEU A 112 0.25 -18.08 0.29
N SER A 113 0.22 -18.33 -1.02
CA SER A 113 0.42 -17.27 -2.03
C SER A 113 -0.63 -16.17 -1.94
N PHE A 114 -1.91 -16.51 -1.68
CA PHE A 114 -2.95 -15.52 -1.42
C PHE A 114 -2.69 -14.74 -0.11
N GLY A 115 -2.25 -15.42 0.95
CA GLY A 115 -1.85 -14.78 2.20
C GLY A 115 -0.72 -13.77 2.01
N MET A 116 0.26 -14.09 1.17
CA MET A 116 1.34 -13.17 0.79
C MET A 116 0.81 -11.92 0.09
N ILE A 117 -0.13 -12.05 -0.85
CA ILE A 117 -0.74 -10.90 -1.54
C ILE A 117 -1.44 -9.97 -0.53
N ILE A 118 -2.19 -10.54 0.43
CA ILE A 118 -2.86 -9.76 1.49
C ILE A 118 -1.83 -9.06 2.39
N ALA A 119 -0.79 -9.78 2.81
CA ALA A 119 0.28 -9.23 3.64
C ALA A 119 0.98 -8.06 2.93
N SER A 120 1.27 -8.24 1.65
CA SER A 120 1.89 -7.23 0.80
C SER A 120 1.05 -5.97 0.62
N TYR A 121 -0.28 -6.10 0.65
CA TYR A 121 -1.19 -4.95 0.63
C TYR A 121 -1.21 -4.20 1.97
N THR A 122 -1.09 -4.90 3.10
CA THR A 122 -1.33 -4.34 4.45
C THR A 122 -0.06 -3.90 5.18
N ILE A 123 1.04 -4.66 5.12
CA ILE A 123 2.32 -4.37 5.79
C ILE A 123 2.88 -2.97 5.43
N PRO A 124 2.79 -2.46 4.20
CA PRO A 124 3.34 -1.15 3.84
C PRO A 124 2.80 0.01 4.68
N TRP A 125 1.60 -0.14 5.26
CA TRP A 125 1.05 0.84 6.19
C TRP A 125 1.99 1.14 7.37
N ALA A 126 2.79 0.16 7.80
CA ALA A 126 3.78 0.35 8.86
C ALA A 126 4.81 1.45 8.55
N CYS A 127 5.09 1.70 7.27
CA CYS A 127 6.02 2.75 6.84
C CYS A 127 5.41 4.16 6.94
N LEU A 128 4.08 4.25 6.96
CA LEU A 128 3.30 5.49 6.99
C LEU A 128 2.70 5.83 8.35
N ALA A 129 2.49 4.83 9.21
CA ALA A 129 1.78 5.00 10.46
C ALA A 129 2.34 6.17 11.31
N SER A 130 3.66 6.35 11.35
CA SER A 130 4.31 7.44 12.08
C SER A 130 3.97 8.84 11.56
N ASP A 131 3.63 8.96 10.28
CA ASP A 131 3.41 10.26 9.64
C ASP A 131 2.09 10.89 10.12
N PHE A 132 1.15 10.07 10.61
CA PHE A 132 -0.13 10.50 11.16
C PHE A 132 -0.17 10.46 12.69
N THR A 133 0.46 9.45 13.32
CA THR A 133 0.44 9.33 14.79
C THR A 133 1.21 10.44 15.50
N THR A 134 2.09 11.17 14.79
CA THR A 134 2.77 12.38 15.32
C THR A 134 1.83 13.51 15.70
N TYR A 135 0.59 13.50 15.19
CA TYR A 135 -0.44 14.49 15.56
C TYR A 135 -1.26 14.08 16.78
N PHE A 136 -1.09 12.85 17.30
CA PHE A 136 -1.86 12.38 18.43
C PHE A 136 -1.30 12.90 19.75
N SER A 137 -2.19 13.08 20.72
CA SER A 137 -1.83 13.49 22.06
C SER A 137 -0.90 12.43 22.70
N PRO A 138 0.21 12.84 23.35
CA PRO A 138 1.08 11.91 24.08
C PRO A 138 0.39 11.15 25.22
N GLN A 139 -0.79 11.62 25.67
CA GLN A 139 -1.58 10.97 26.71
C GLN A 139 -2.48 9.84 26.17
N ALA A 140 -2.55 9.66 24.85
CA ALA A 140 -3.33 8.58 24.25
C ALA A 140 -2.73 7.20 24.57
N SER A 141 -3.58 6.26 25.01
CA SER A 141 -3.17 4.89 25.30
C SER A 141 -2.72 4.14 24.04
N SER A 142 -1.54 3.50 24.08
CA SER A 142 -1.00 2.71 22.97
C SER A 142 -1.94 1.59 22.52
N TRP A 143 -2.65 0.94 23.45
CA TRP A 143 -3.65 -0.09 23.14
C TRP A 143 -4.83 0.48 22.36
N ARG A 144 -5.27 1.70 22.67
CA ARG A 144 -6.36 2.35 21.94
C ARG A 144 -5.94 2.66 20.51
N ILE A 145 -4.74 3.20 20.33
CA ILE A 145 -4.16 3.49 19.01
C ILE A 145 -4.04 2.19 18.20
N PHE A 146 -3.52 1.13 18.82
CA PHE A 146 -3.40 -0.18 18.20
C PHE A 146 -4.76 -0.74 17.79
N THR A 147 -5.73 -0.84 18.70
CA THR A 147 -7.04 -1.43 18.42
C THR A 147 -7.78 -0.67 17.32
N TYR A 148 -7.78 0.66 17.36
CA TYR A 148 -8.43 1.46 16.31
C TYR A 148 -7.75 1.30 14.95
N SER A 149 -6.42 1.30 14.91
CA SER A 149 -5.68 1.12 13.66
C SER A 149 -5.87 -0.30 13.12
N TYR A 150 -5.79 -1.32 13.96
CA TYR A 150 -5.95 -2.72 13.59
C TYR A 150 -7.36 -3.01 13.07
N LEU A 151 -8.40 -2.64 13.80
CA LEU A 151 -9.78 -2.83 13.36
C LEU A 151 -10.10 -2.00 12.11
N GLY A 152 -9.57 -0.77 12.04
CA GLY A 152 -9.72 0.11 10.88
C GLY A 152 -9.04 -0.41 9.61
N LEU A 153 -8.01 -1.26 9.72
CA LEU A 153 -7.38 -1.92 8.57
C LEU A 153 -8.05 -3.26 8.25
N VAL A 154 -8.26 -4.11 9.26
CA VAL A 154 -8.71 -5.49 9.05
C VAL A 154 -10.15 -5.57 8.58
N ILE A 155 -11.08 -4.86 9.25
CA ILE A 155 -12.52 -4.97 8.93
C ILE A 155 -12.81 -4.58 7.48
N PRO A 156 -12.41 -3.38 6.98
CA PRO A 156 -12.71 -3.03 5.60
C PRO A 156 -11.92 -3.89 4.60
N THR A 157 -10.67 -4.26 4.91
CA THR A 157 -9.88 -5.09 3.99
C THR A 157 -10.52 -6.45 3.78
N VAL A 158 -10.93 -7.14 4.85
CA VAL A 158 -11.59 -8.45 4.75
C VAL A 158 -12.89 -8.34 3.98
N LEU A 159 -13.75 -7.36 4.29
CA LEU A 159 -15.04 -7.20 3.61
C LEU A 159 -14.88 -6.88 2.12
N LEU A 160 -13.98 -5.94 1.78
CA LEU A 160 -13.79 -5.51 0.39
C LEU A 160 -13.04 -6.53 -0.45
N MET A 161 -12.04 -7.22 0.11
CA MET A 161 -11.38 -8.33 -0.59
C MET A 161 -12.34 -9.50 -0.82
N THR A 162 -13.21 -9.80 0.15
CA THR A 162 -14.25 -10.82 -0.01
C THR A 162 -15.22 -10.44 -1.12
N LEU A 163 -15.66 -9.18 -1.16
CA LEU A 163 -16.50 -8.66 -2.24
C LEU A 163 -15.79 -8.73 -3.60
N GLY A 164 -14.52 -8.32 -3.66
CA GLY A 164 -13.69 -8.40 -4.86
C GLY A 164 -13.51 -9.83 -5.37
N ALA A 165 -13.28 -10.79 -4.46
CA ALA A 165 -13.19 -12.21 -4.81
C ALA A 165 -14.53 -12.76 -5.34
N ALA A 166 -15.64 -12.38 -4.71
CA ALA A 166 -16.97 -12.77 -5.19
C ALA A 166 -17.30 -12.19 -6.57
N ILE A 167 -16.92 -10.93 -6.84
CA ILE A 167 -17.04 -10.32 -8.17
C ILE A 167 -16.14 -11.06 -9.17
N GLY A 168 -14.86 -11.22 -8.84
CA GLY A 168 -13.86 -11.86 -9.70
C GLY A 168 -14.24 -13.29 -10.11
N GLY A 169 -14.73 -14.10 -9.16
CA GLY A 169 -15.17 -15.46 -9.45
C GLY A 169 -16.48 -15.54 -10.25
N ALA A 170 -17.28 -14.47 -10.27
CA ALA A 170 -18.52 -14.40 -11.05
C ALA A 170 -18.31 -13.89 -12.50
N ILE A 171 -17.22 -13.15 -12.76
CA ILE A 171 -16.91 -12.58 -14.10
C ILE A 171 -17.04 -13.60 -15.24
N PRO A 172 -16.46 -14.81 -15.16
CA PRO A 172 -16.51 -15.76 -16.29
C PRO A 172 -17.90 -16.37 -16.50
N SER A 173 -18.81 -16.24 -15.53
CA SER A 173 -20.11 -16.90 -15.51
C SER A 173 -21.28 -15.97 -15.86
N ILE A 174 -21.01 -14.67 -16.03
CA ILE A 174 -22.04 -13.66 -16.31
C ILE A 174 -21.75 -13.04 -17.68
N GLU A 175 -22.75 -13.06 -18.53
CA GLU A 175 -22.66 -12.51 -19.88
C GLU A 175 -22.27 -11.03 -19.85
N GLY A 176 -21.31 -10.65 -20.71
CA GLY A 176 -20.79 -9.28 -20.81
C GLY A 176 -19.81 -8.84 -19.71
N TRP A 177 -19.71 -9.54 -18.57
CA TRP A 177 -18.79 -9.16 -17.49
C TRP A 177 -17.33 -9.37 -17.88
N GLN A 178 -17.02 -10.45 -18.59
CA GLN A 178 -15.67 -10.69 -19.13
C GLN A 178 -15.29 -9.59 -20.13
N ASP A 179 -16.16 -9.27 -21.09
CA ASP A 179 -15.91 -8.22 -22.08
C ASP A 179 -15.73 -6.84 -21.42
N ALA A 180 -16.53 -6.52 -20.39
CA ALA A 180 -16.38 -5.28 -19.64
C ALA A 180 -15.10 -5.24 -18.80
N SER A 181 -14.69 -6.37 -18.23
CA SER A 181 -13.40 -6.51 -17.55
C SER A 181 -12.24 -6.30 -18.52
N ASP A 182 -12.31 -6.87 -19.71
CA ASP A 182 -11.24 -6.75 -20.72
C ASP A 182 -11.17 -5.33 -21.30
N ALA A 183 -12.32 -4.66 -21.48
CA ALA A 183 -12.37 -3.31 -22.04
C ALA A 183 -12.05 -2.20 -21.00
N MET A 184 -12.56 -2.33 -19.78
CA MET A 184 -12.55 -1.24 -18.78
C MET A 184 -12.12 -1.70 -17.38
N GLY A 185 -11.58 -2.91 -17.24
CA GLY A 185 -11.08 -3.45 -15.97
C GLY A 185 -12.17 -3.53 -14.90
N ALA A 186 -11.76 -3.30 -13.66
CA ALA A 186 -12.65 -3.34 -12.51
C ALA A 186 -13.80 -2.30 -12.61
N GLY A 187 -13.54 -1.15 -13.24
CA GLY A 187 -14.55 -0.11 -13.44
C GLY A 187 -15.68 -0.54 -14.37
N GLY A 188 -15.36 -1.33 -15.41
CA GLY A 188 -16.35 -1.87 -16.35
C GLY A 188 -17.32 -2.85 -15.68
N VAL A 189 -16.78 -3.81 -14.93
CA VAL A 189 -17.57 -4.79 -14.19
C VAL A 189 -18.47 -4.10 -13.16
N LEU A 190 -17.94 -3.11 -12.43
CA LEU A 190 -18.71 -2.34 -11.46
C LEU A 190 -19.84 -1.54 -12.11
N ALA A 191 -19.61 -0.99 -13.31
CA ALA A 191 -20.66 -0.30 -14.05
C ALA A 191 -21.78 -1.25 -14.51
N LEU A 192 -21.43 -2.46 -14.97
CA LEU A 192 -22.44 -3.48 -15.33
C LEU A 192 -23.24 -3.98 -14.13
N MET A 193 -22.61 -4.15 -12.96
CA MET A 193 -23.34 -4.46 -11.73
C MET A 193 -24.42 -3.44 -11.39
N LEU A 194 -24.24 -2.19 -11.83
CA LEU A 194 -25.12 -1.06 -11.59
C LEU A 194 -26.00 -0.69 -12.79
N GLU A 195 -25.91 -1.44 -13.89
CA GLU A 195 -26.71 -1.21 -15.09
C GLU A 195 -28.23 -1.22 -14.83
N PRO A 196 -28.80 -2.09 -13.96
CA PRO A 196 -30.26 -2.14 -13.73
C PRO A 196 -30.87 -0.82 -13.22
N VAL A 197 -30.06 0.04 -12.59
CA VAL A 197 -30.50 1.34 -12.07
C VAL A 197 -30.12 2.51 -13.01
N GLY A 198 -29.62 2.20 -14.20
CA GLY A 198 -29.35 3.15 -15.28
C GLY A 198 -28.46 4.32 -14.85
N ARG A 199 -28.94 5.55 -15.05
CA ARG A 199 -28.20 6.80 -14.75
C ARG A 199 -27.81 6.94 -13.28
N PHE A 200 -28.58 6.36 -12.36
CA PHE A 200 -28.20 6.36 -10.95
C PHE A 200 -26.97 5.47 -10.71
N GLY A 201 -26.84 4.36 -11.44
CA GLY A 201 -25.67 3.51 -11.40
C GLY A 201 -24.40 4.23 -11.82
N GLN A 202 -24.47 5.03 -12.89
CA GLN A 202 -23.36 5.89 -13.33
C GLN A 202 -22.94 6.87 -12.24
N PHE A 203 -23.91 7.50 -11.57
CA PHE A 203 -23.64 8.40 -10.45
C PHE A 203 -22.91 7.66 -9.30
N VAL A 204 -23.36 6.45 -8.95
CA VAL A 204 -22.71 5.62 -7.92
C VAL A 204 -21.25 5.33 -8.30
N VAL A 205 -20.97 4.94 -9.56
CA VAL A 205 -19.60 4.70 -10.03
C VAL A 205 -18.73 5.96 -9.96
N VAL A 206 -19.27 7.14 -10.29
CA VAL A 206 -18.53 8.42 -10.17
C VAL A 206 -18.18 8.72 -8.71
N VAL A 207 -19.12 8.55 -7.77
CA VAL A 207 -18.86 8.76 -6.35
C VAL A 207 -17.79 7.77 -5.84
N LEU A 208 -17.84 6.51 -6.29
CA LEU A 208 -16.81 5.52 -5.97
C LEU A 208 -15.45 5.91 -6.53
N ALA A 209 -15.39 6.42 -7.76
CA ALA A 209 -14.15 6.93 -8.36
C ALA A 209 -13.56 8.10 -7.54
N PHE A 210 -14.40 9.00 -7.03
CA PHE A 210 -13.95 10.13 -6.23
C PHE A 210 -13.61 9.78 -4.78
N SER A 211 -14.14 8.67 -4.25
CA SER A 211 -13.74 8.21 -2.92
C SER A 211 -12.23 7.92 -2.83
N LEU A 212 -11.62 7.55 -3.95
CA LEU A 212 -10.19 7.29 -4.11
C LEU A 212 -9.30 8.54 -3.94
N LEU A 213 -9.87 9.75 -4.11
CA LEU A 213 -9.11 11.01 -4.01
C LEU A 213 -8.54 11.22 -2.60
N GLY A 214 -9.23 10.73 -1.57
CA GLY A 214 -8.74 10.79 -0.19
C GLY A 214 -7.43 10.04 -0.03
N ASN A 215 -7.44 8.77 -0.43
CA ASN A 215 -6.29 7.90 -0.32
C ASN A 215 -5.07 8.46 -1.08
N ILE A 216 -5.25 8.95 -2.32
CA ILE A 216 -4.15 9.59 -3.07
C ILE A 216 -3.65 10.84 -2.34
N SER A 217 -4.55 11.68 -1.82
CA SER A 217 -4.18 12.91 -1.13
C SER A 217 -3.42 12.65 0.17
N GLY A 218 -3.86 11.67 0.97
CA GLY A 218 -3.17 11.15 2.15
C GLY A 218 -1.79 10.58 1.82
N THR A 219 -1.71 9.79 0.76
CA THR A 219 -0.46 9.22 0.28
C THR A 219 0.51 10.32 -0.18
N MET A 220 0.02 11.31 -0.93
CA MET A 220 0.81 12.45 -1.40
C MET A 220 1.40 13.24 -0.24
N TYR A 221 0.62 13.43 0.85
CA TYR A 221 1.11 14.05 2.07
C TYR A 221 2.35 13.33 2.63
N SER A 222 2.28 12.01 2.77
CA SER A 222 3.42 11.19 3.23
C SER A 222 4.59 11.19 2.24
N VAL A 223 4.33 11.18 0.93
CA VAL A 223 5.37 11.31 -0.09
C VAL A 223 6.18 12.58 0.11
N THR A 224 5.52 13.73 0.37
CA THR A 224 6.25 14.99 0.61
C THR A 224 7.16 14.93 1.84
N LEU A 225 6.75 14.24 2.92
CA LEU A 225 7.60 14.03 4.11
C LEU A 225 8.80 13.16 3.78
N ASN A 226 8.58 12.09 3.03
CA ASN A 226 9.63 11.14 2.68
C ASN A 226 10.70 11.80 1.81
N PHE A 227 10.34 12.66 0.86
CA PHE A 227 11.31 13.47 0.10
C PHE A 227 12.16 14.39 1.01
N GLN A 228 11.55 15.04 2.00
CA GLN A 228 12.29 15.88 2.94
C GLN A 228 13.24 15.08 3.85
N ILE A 229 12.91 13.81 4.13
CA ILE A 229 13.77 12.90 4.91
C ILE A 229 14.92 12.35 4.05
N LEU A 230 14.71 12.17 2.75
CA LEU A 230 15.63 11.52 1.82
C LEU A 230 16.99 12.22 1.72
N LEU A 231 16.99 13.55 1.54
CA LEU A 231 18.23 14.34 1.49
C LEU A 231 18.09 15.58 2.39
N PRO A 232 19.10 15.92 3.22
CA PRO A 232 19.01 17.03 4.17
C PRO A 232 18.64 18.39 3.55
N TRP A 233 19.00 18.63 2.29
CA TRP A 233 18.70 19.89 1.61
C TRP A 233 17.26 19.98 1.09
N LEU A 234 16.58 18.84 0.87
CA LEU A 234 15.21 18.79 0.36
C LEU A 234 14.19 19.35 1.36
N VAL A 235 14.54 19.44 2.65
CA VAL A 235 13.74 20.13 3.68
C VAL A 235 13.45 21.59 3.31
N ARG A 236 14.34 22.25 2.54
CA ARG A 236 14.16 23.64 2.10
C ARG A 236 13.20 23.79 0.93
N VAL A 237 12.89 22.70 0.22
CA VAL A 237 11.99 22.73 -0.93
C VAL A 237 10.55 22.73 -0.42
N PRO A 238 9.68 23.64 -0.90
CA PRO A 238 8.28 23.65 -0.52
C PRO A 238 7.58 22.34 -0.89
N ARG A 239 6.74 21.83 0.02
CA ARG A 239 6.13 20.50 -0.11
C ARG A 239 5.30 20.33 -1.39
N TYR A 240 4.64 21.39 -1.84
CA TYR A 240 3.84 21.41 -3.07
C TYR A 240 4.66 21.06 -4.33
N VAL A 241 5.96 21.36 -4.35
CA VAL A 241 6.84 21.04 -5.49
C VAL A 241 6.96 19.54 -5.65
N PHE A 242 7.11 18.79 -4.55
CA PHE A 242 7.15 17.34 -4.58
C PHE A 242 5.84 16.75 -5.08
N SER A 243 4.70 17.29 -4.64
CA SER A 243 3.39 16.83 -5.12
C SER A 243 3.24 17.02 -6.63
N ILE A 244 3.66 18.16 -7.18
CA ILE A 244 3.61 18.43 -8.62
C ILE A 244 4.49 17.44 -9.40
N ILE A 245 5.75 17.26 -8.96
CA ILE A 245 6.70 16.33 -9.62
C ILE A 245 6.16 14.91 -9.60
N VAL A 246 5.64 14.47 -8.45
CA VAL A 246 5.11 13.11 -8.29
C VAL A 246 3.86 12.91 -9.14
N THR A 247 2.93 13.86 -9.17
CA THR A 247 1.78 13.79 -10.07
C THR A 247 2.20 13.73 -11.55
N ALA A 248 3.21 14.51 -11.95
CA ALA A 248 3.74 14.47 -13.31
C ALA A 248 4.37 13.11 -13.68
N ILE A 249 4.88 12.35 -12.69
CA ILE A 249 5.36 10.98 -12.88
C ILE A 249 4.21 9.96 -12.86
N ILE A 250 3.25 10.11 -11.95
CA ILE A 250 2.12 9.18 -11.79
C ILE A 250 1.31 9.10 -13.07
N ILE A 251 0.99 10.23 -13.72
CA ILE A 251 0.13 10.25 -14.92
C ILE A 251 0.64 9.31 -16.05
N PRO A 252 1.86 9.48 -16.60
CA PRO A 252 2.34 8.63 -17.68
C PRO A 252 2.54 7.18 -17.22
N VAL A 253 2.97 6.95 -15.97
CA VAL A 253 3.14 5.59 -15.42
C VAL A 253 1.79 4.89 -15.28
N SER A 254 0.75 5.56 -14.79
CA SER A 254 -0.62 5.03 -14.73
C SER A 254 -1.17 4.72 -16.10
N ILE A 255 -0.96 5.59 -17.10
CA ILE A 255 -1.40 5.32 -18.47
C ILE A 255 -0.76 4.03 -19.00
N ARG A 256 0.54 3.82 -18.78
CA ARG A 256 1.20 2.57 -19.20
C ARG A 256 0.76 1.37 -18.38
N ALA A 257 0.59 1.54 -17.07
CA ALA A 257 0.17 0.48 -16.16
C ALA A 257 -1.25 0.00 -16.46
N ALA A 258 -2.12 0.87 -16.95
CA ALA A 258 -3.52 0.56 -17.29
C ALA A 258 -3.67 -0.47 -18.42
N VAL A 259 -2.67 -0.63 -19.30
CA VAL A 259 -2.70 -1.59 -20.41
C VAL A 259 -2.73 -3.04 -19.89
N ASP A 260 -1.88 -3.35 -18.92
CA ASP A 260 -1.73 -4.69 -18.34
C ASP A 260 -1.98 -4.63 -16.82
N PHE A 261 -3.12 -4.05 -16.42
CA PHE A 261 -3.36 -3.60 -15.05
C PHE A 261 -3.17 -4.70 -13.99
N PHE A 262 -3.79 -5.87 -14.17
CA PHE A 262 -3.71 -6.95 -13.18
C PHE A 262 -2.29 -7.51 -13.03
N VAL A 263 -1.58 -7.71 -14.14
CA VAL A 263 -0.17 -8.17 -14.12
C VAL A 263 0.74 -7.15 -13.44
N ASN A 264 0.55 -5.86 -13.74
CA ASN A 264 1.32 -4.78 -13.12
C ASN A 264 1.01 -4.66 -11.62
N LEU A 265 -0.25 -4.81 -11.24
CA LEU A 265 -0.70 -4.80 -9.85
C LEU A 265 -0.06 -5.95 -9.06
N GLU A 266 -0.11 -7.17 -9.58
CA GLU A 266 0.44 -8.36 -8.93
C GLU A 266 1.96 -8.23 -8.73
N ASN A 267 2.70 -7.90 -9.80
CA ASN A 267 4.14 -7.71 -9.72
C ASN A 267 4.55 -6.60 -8.74
N PHE A 268 3.76 -5.52 -8.68
CA PHE A 268 3.99 -4.41 -7.76
C PHE A 268 3.79 -4.84 -6.30
N VAL A 269 2.63 -5.44 -5.99
CA VAL A 269 2.27 -5.86 -4.63
C VAL A 269 3.32 -6.83 -4.08
N SER A 270 3.76 -7.80 -4.87
CA SER A 270 4.72 -8.81 -4.39
C SER A 270 6.08 -8.24 -4.01
N ILE A 271 6.66 -7.37 -4.84
CA ILE A 271 7.97 -6.76 -4.55
C ILE A 271 7.89 -5.94 -3.25
N ILE A 272 6.76 -5.26 -3.04
CA ILE A 272 6.51 -4.48 -1.84
C ILE A 272 6.46 -5.34 -0.60
N GLY A 273 5.78 -6.48 -0.66
CA GLY A 273 5.65 -7.39 0.46
C GLY A 273 6.98 -7.78 1.07
N TYR A 274 7.93 -8.21 0.24
CA TYR A 274 9.20 -8.73 0.72
C TYR A 274 10.05 -7.68 1.44
N TRP A 275 10.23 -6.51 0.83
CA TRP A 275 11.10 -5.50 1.42
C TRP A 275 10.43 -4.87 2.66
N THR A 276 9.11 -4.65 2.63
CA THR A 276 8.40 -4.08 3.77
C THR A 276 8.34 -5.05 4.94
N ALA A 277 8.17 -6.35 4.70
CA ALA A 277 8.29 -7.38 5.73
C ALA A 277 9.68 -7.39 6.37
N SER A 278 10.74 -7.30 5.56
CA SER A 278 12.12 -7.19 6.05
C SER A 278 12.33 -5.91 6.89
N PHE A 279 11.83 -4.77 6.42
CA PHE A 279 11.87 -3.51 7.14
C PHE A 279 11.17 -3.59 8.50
N VAL A 280 9.95 -4.14 8.54
CA VAL A 280 9.18 -4.30 9.78
C VAL A 280 9.89 -5.27 10.73
N GLY A 281 10.43 -6.39 10.23
CA GLY A 281 11.21 -7.33 11.04
C GLY A 281 12.38 -6.65 11.75
N ILE A 282 13.12 -5.79 11.05
CA ILE A 282 14.25 -5.03 11.60
C ILE A 282 13.78 -4.00 12.66
N VAL A 283 12.77 -3.18 12.34
CA VAL A 283 12.30 -2.12 13.25
C VAL A 283 11.66 -2.70 14.50
N VAL A 284 10.87 -3.77 14.36
CA VAL A 284 10.29 -4.51 15.50
C VAL A 284 11.39 -5.11 16.36
N THR A 285 12.43 -5.69 15.76
CA THR A 285 13.56 -6.25 16.52
C THR A 285 14.33 -5.16 17.27
N GLU A 286 14.58 -4.00 16.66
CA GLU A 286 15.18 -2.85 17.38
C GLU A 286 14.31 -2.47 18.58
N HIS A 287 13.01 -2.36 18.38
CA HIS A 287 12.08 -1.95 19.44
C HIS A 287 11.99 -2.97 20.58
N VAL A 288 11.78 -4.25 20.26
CA VAL A 288 11.51 -5.29 21.25
C VAL A 288 12.78 -5.79 21.92
N VAL A 289 13.86 -6.03 21.16
CA VAL A 289 15.09 -6.66 21.70
C VAL A 289 16.03 -5.62 22.29
N PHE A 290 16.35 -4.57 21.54
CA PHE A 290 17.37 -3.58 21.96
C PHE A 290 16.77 -2.45 22.81
N LYS A 291 15.55 -2.04 22.49
CA LYS A 291 14.81 -1.01 23.24
C LYS A 291 13.80 -1.58 24.23
N LYS A 292 13.74 -2.91 24.40
CA LYS A 292 12.92 -3.61 25.42
C LYS A 292 11.44 -3.18 25.45
N GLY A 293 10.89 -2.78 24.30
CA GLY A 293 9.52 -2.30 24.18
C GLY A 293 9.27 -0.93 24.83
N ASP A 294 10.32 -0.18 25.17
CA ASP A 294 10.23 1.08 25.91
C ASP A 294 10.57 2.28 24.99
N PRO A 295 9.57 3.11 24.63
CA PRO A 295 9.77 4.30 23.80
C PRO A 295 10.73 5.34 24.42
N VAL A 296 10.90 5.36 25.75
CA VAL A 296 11.77 6.34 26.43
C VAL A 296 13.25 6.06 26.14
N ARG A 297 13.59 4.85 25.70
CA ARG A 297 14.97 4.47 25.34
C ARG A 297 15.41 4.97 23.97
N TYR A 298 14.52 5.67 23.26
CA TYR A 298 14.87 6.39 22.05
C TYR A 298 15.27 7.81 22.44
N ASP A 299 16.53 8.16 22.17
CA ASP A 299 17.00 9.53 22.31
C ASP A 299 16.42 10.37 21.18
N HIS A 300 15.34 11.08 21.47
CA HIS A 300 14.65 11.90 20.48
C HIS A 300 15.48 13.09 20.01
N ASP A 301 16.45 13.59 20.79
CA ASP A 301 17.31 14.70 20.40
C ASP A 301 18.38 14.26 19.40
N ALA A 302 18.78 12.98 19.45
CA ALA A 302 19.72 12.37 18.52
C ALA A 302 19.18 12.13 17.10
N TRP A 303 17.89 12.37 16.82
CA TRP A 303 17.22 11.99 15.56
C TRP A 303 17.89 12.53 14.28
N ASN A 304 18.64 13.63 14.40
CA ASN A 304 19.32 14.29 13.29
C ASN A 304 20.86 14.25 13.38
N ASP A 305 21.44 13.56 14.36
CA ASP A 305 22.90 13.46 14.53
C ASP A 305 23.43 12.08 14.10
N ALA A 306 24.26 12.07 13.05
CA ALA A 306 24.88 10.85 12.55
C ALA A 306 25.78 10.16 13.57
N LYS A 307 26.38 10.92 14.50
CA LYS A 307 27.31 10.39 15.49
C LYS A 307 26.56 9.67 16.61
N LEU A 308 25.33 10.08 16.93
CA LEU A 308 24.53 9.46 17.98
C LEU A 308 23.69 8.29 17.46
N LEU A 309 23.37 8.29 16.17
CA LEU A 309 22.64 7.22 15.51
C LEU A 309 23.55 6.05 15.09
N PRO A 310 23.02 4.81 14.99
CA PRO A 310 23.80 3.68 14.48
C PRO A 310 24.24 3.92 13.03
N THR A 311 25.24 3.16 12.59
CA THR A 311 25.74 3.26 11.21
C THR A 311 24.71 2.82 10.17
N GLY A 312 23.82 1.88 10.56
CA GLY A 312 22.83 1.26 9.68
C GLY A 312 23.34 0.03 8.93
N ILE A 313 24.62 -0.31 9.05
CA ILE A 313 25.22 -1.45 8.33
C ILE A 313 24.58 -2.76 8.79
N ALA A 314 24.30 -2.93 10.08
CA ALA A 314 23.61 -4.09 10.61
C ALA A 314 22.20 -4.26 9.99
N ALA A 315 21.44 -3.17 9.86
CA ALA A 315 20.10 -3.18 9.29
C ALA A 315 20.11 -3.50 7.79
N ILE A 316 20.96 -2.81 7.01
CA ILE A 316 21.07 -3.06 5.57
C ILE A 316 21.65 -4.46 5.29
N GLY A 317 22.67 -4.88 6.05
CA GLY A 317 23.24 -6.22 5.93
C GLY A 317 22.18 -7.30 6.18
N ALA A 318 21.37 -7.16 7.24
CA ALA A 318 20.27 -8.08 7.51
C ALA A 318 19.20 -8.04 6.41
N ALA A 319 18.83 -6.84 5.96
CA ALA A 319 17.82 -6.64 4.93
C ALA A 319 18.23 -7.24 3.57
N VAL A 320 19.52 -7.16 3.21
CA VAL A 320 20.04 -7.71 1.94
C VAL A 320 20.25 -9.21 2.05
N LEU A 321 20.87 -9.69 3.14
CA LEU A 321 21.17 -11.11 3.30
C LEU A 321 19.92 -11.98 3.42
N CYS A 322 18.81 -11.46 3.93
CA CYS A 322 17.57 -12.23 3.96
C CYS A 322 17.06 -12.59 2.56
N PHE A 323 17.35 -11.77 1.54
CA PHE A 323 16.94 -12.08 0.16
C PHE A 323 17.58 -13.35 -0.41
N GLY A 324 18.68 -13.82 0.17
CA GLY A 324 19.27 -15.11 -0.18
C GLY A 324 18.29 -16.29 -0.01
N LEU A 325 17.36 -16.20 0.95
CA LEU A 325 16.31 -17.21 1.15
C LEU A 325 14.93 -16.76 0.65
N VAL A 326 14.65 -15.46 0.59
CA VAL A 326 13.38 -14.95 0.01
C VAL A 326 13.27 -15.32 -1.47
N ILE A 327 14.34 -15.15 -2.26
CA ILE A 327 14.31 -15.40 -3.72
C ILE A 327 13.98 -16.87 -4.05
N PRO A 328 14.51 -17.88 -3.33
CA PRO A 328 14.07 -19.26 -3.48
C PRO A 328 12.61 -19.55 -3.06
N CYS A 329 12.05 -18.73 -2.17
CA CYS A 329 10.72 -18.91 -1.57
C CYS A 329 9.60 -18.07 -2.24
N MET A 330 9.95 -17.20 -3.19
CA MET A 330 8.97 -16.36 -3.89
C MET A 330 8.34 -17.08 -5.09
N GLU A 331 7.03 -16.89 -5.28
CA GLU A 331 6.25 -17.38 -6.43
C GLU A 331 5.57 -16.18 -7.09
N GLN A 332 6.17 -15.74 -8.19
CA GLN A 332 5.80 -14.55 -8.94
C GLN A 332 5.60 -14.88 -10.42
N VAL A 333 4.82 -14.04 -11.12
CA VAL A 333 4.55 -14.20 -12.56
C VAL A 333 5.85 -14.33 -13.38
N TRP A 334 6.90 -13.60 -13.00
CA TRP A 334 8.20 -13.61 -13.68
C TRP A 334 9.23 -14.56 -13.07
N TRP A 335 8.97 -15.12 -11.88
CA TRP A 335 9.90 -16.01 -11.21
C TRP A 335 9.22 -16.92 -10.19
N VAL A 336 9.45 -18.22 -10.32
CA VAL A 336 9.04 -19.21 -9.31
C VAL A 336 10.26 -19.89 -8.73
N GLY A 337 10.53 -19.62 -7.46
CA GLY A 337 11.66 -20.19 -6.73
C GLY A 337 11.51 -21.70 -6.48
N PRO A 338 12.63 -22.44 -6.34
CA PRO A 338 12.59 -23.89 -6.16
C PRO A 338 11.83 -24.35 -4.90
N ILE A 339 11.82 -23.55 -3.82
CA ILE A 339 11.04 -23.85 -2.61
C ILE A 339 9.57 -23.50 -2.86
N ALA A 340 9.32 -22.35 -3.48
CA ALA A 340 7.98 -21.85 -3.78
C ALA A 340 7.14 -22.82 -4.63
N LYS A 341 7.77 -23.58 -5.53
CA LYS A 341 7.11 -24.66 -6.32
C LYS A 341 6.37 -25.69 -5.46
N HIS A 342 6.78 -25.87 -4.21
CA HIS A 342 6.18 -26.84 -3.30
C HIS A 342 5.35 -26.17 -2.19
N THR A 343 5.75 -24.97 -1.75
CA THR A 343 5.15 -24.29 -0.61
C THR A 343 4.12 -23.23 -0.99
N GLY A 344 4.13 -22.74 -2.22
CA GLY A 344 3.58 -21.43 -2.57
C GLY A 344 4.51 -20.30 -2.13
N ASP A 345 4.05 -19.06 -2.29
CA ASP A 345 4.81 -17.87 -1.90
C ASP A 345 4.82 -17.70 -0.38
N ILE A 346 5.98 -17.97 0.22
CA ILE A 346 6.25 -17.72 1.65
C ILE A 346 7.35 -16.67 1.82
N GLY A 347 7.58 -15.86 0.79
CA GLY A 347 8.70 -14.92 0.73
C GLY A 347 8.62 -13.84 1.82
N PHE A 348 7.42 -13.39 2.19
CA PHE A 348 7.28 -12.33 3.19
C PHE A 348 7.52 -12.83 4.62
N GLU A 349 7.07 -14.04 4.98
CA GLU A 349 7.34 -14.63 6.29
C GLU A 349 8.84 -14.86 6.48
N VAL A 350 9.48 -15.38 5.42
CA VAL A 350 10.93 -15.56 5.38
C VAL A 350 11.63 -14.21 5.51
N ALA A 351 11.19 -13.18 4.77
CA ALA A 351 11.77 -11.84 4.87
C ALA A 351 11.64 -11.26 6.28
N PHE A 352 10.47 -11.38 6.91
CA PHE A 352 10.21 -10.88 8.27
C PHE A 352 11.08 -11.59 9.32
N ILE A 353 11.06 -12.93 9.34
CA ILE A 353 11.75 -13.72 10.37
C ILE A 353 13.27 -13.65 10.17
N LEU A 354 13.75 -13.87 8.94
CA LEU A 354 15.18 -13.95 8.67
C LEU A 354 15.87 -12.59 8.84
N SER A 355 15.24 -11.50 8.40
CA SER A 355 15.78 -10.15 8.64
C SER A 355 15.84 -9.82 10.13
N ALA A 356 14.82 -10.20 10.92
CA ALA A 356 14.79 -10.02 12.37
C ALA A 356 15.93 -10.77 13.06
N LEU A 357 16.12 -12.06 12.73
CA LEU A 357 17.19 -12.89 13.29
C LEU A 357 18.58 -12.36 12.94
N LEU A 358 18.82 -12.08 11.65
CA LEU A 358 20.10 -11.53 11.19
C LEU A 358 20.39 -10.17 11.83
N TYR A 359 19.38 -9.30 11.93
CA TYR A 359 19.52 -8.01 12.56
C TYR A 359 19.87 -8.12 14.04
N ALA A 360 19.22 -9.02 14.79
CA ALA A 360 19.55 -9.24 16.20
C ALA A 360 21.03 -9.63 16.40
N VAL A 361 21.57 -10.47 15.53
CA VAL A 361 22.99 -10.86 15.56
C VAL A 361 23.89 -9.68 15.19
N PHE A 362 23.68 -9.05 14.03
CA PHE A 362 24.53 -7.98 13.54
C PHE A 362 24.51 -6.75 14.44
N ARG A 363 23.34 -6.40 14.98
CA ARG A 363 23.19 -5.27 15.89
C ARG A 363 23.87 -5.50 17.23
N THR A 364 23.89 -6.75 17.72
CA THR A 364 24.67 -7.11 18.93
C THR A 364 26.17 -6.97 18.69
N ILE A 365 26.66 -7.34 17.50
CA ILE A 365 28.07 -7.16 17.12
C ILE A 365 28.42 -5.67 16.99
N ASP A 366 27.57 -4.90 16.32
CA ASP A 366 27.73 -3.45 16.11
C ASP A 366 27.81 -2.70 17.46
N ASN A 367 26.91 -3.00 18.39
CA ASN A 367 26.92 -2.44 19.75
C ASN A 367 28.21 -2.75 20.50
N LYS A 368 28.73 -3.98 20.41
CA LYS A 368 30.01 -4.36 21.02
C LYS A 368 31.19 -3.63 20.38
N PHE A 369 31.20 -3.49 19.05
CA PHE A 369 32.29 -2.85 18.32
C PHE A 369 32.37 -1.35 18.59
N TRP A 370 31.22 -0.65 18.60
CA TRP A 370 31.14 0.79 18.81
C TRP A 370 30.97 1.21 20.28
N LYS A 371 30.98 0.24 21.23
CA LYS A 371 30.71 0.45 22.66
C LYS A 371 29.39 1.21 22.91
N ARG A 372 28.32 0.80 22.23
CA ARG A 372 26.98 1.38 22.33
C ARG A 372 25.97 0.44 22.95
#